data_AF-A0A4Q3YFK6-F1
#
_entry.id   AF-A0A4Q3YFK6-F1
#
_cell.length_a   1.000
_cell.length_b   1.000
_cell.length_c   1.000
_cell.angle_alpha   90.00
_cell.angle_beta   90.00
_cell.angle_gamma   90.00
#
_symmetry.space_group_name_H-M   'P 1'
#
loop_
_entity.id
_entity.type
_entity.pdbx_description
1 polymer ?
#
loop_
_entity_poly.entity_id
_entity_poly.type
_entity_poly.pdbx_seq_one_letter_code
_entity_poly.pdbx_strand_id
1 'polypeptide(L)'
;MNLLNNRSYKDSLAFSARQLGEAEDALQAAQVEITQFRSRNSDVDPEGTGRAQTALVSQLTAGLATARAQLNAMAGIVSQSSPQYVAMAARVRALDAQVAQQAGRLSGQGSSVANRLGGYETLRVRQEFAAKRYEIAAAAYQSAREDARKKRLYLVRVVNPNMAMKSLYPERLRIVVTVFFTLLAAYAIGWLILAGVKEHAVE
;
A
#
# COMPACT_ATOMS: atom_id res chain seq x y z
N MET A 1 32.87 0.83 2.33
CA MET A 1 31.55 0.34 2.77
C MET A 1 30.51 1.45 3.04
N ASN A 2 30.87 2.63 3.56
CA ASN A 2 29.88 3.67 3.95
C ASN A 2 29.16 4.40 2.78
N LEU A 3 29.78 4.54 1.60
CA LEU A 3 29.15 5.24 0.46
C LEU A 3 28.08 4.39 -0.24
N LEU A 4 28.30 3.08 -0.36
CA LEU A 4 27.37 2.15 -1.00
C LEU A 4 26.05 2.05 -0.20
N ASN A 5 26.15 2.05 1.13
CA ASN A 5 24.99 1.96 2.01
C ASN A 5 24.11 3.22 1.93
N ASN A 6 24.72 4.41 1.91
CA ASN A 6 23.98 5.68 1.85
C ASN A 6 23.25 5.87 0.49
N ARG A 7 23.82 5.37 -0.61
CA ARG A 7 23.18 5.38 -1.93
C ARG A 7 21.98 4.44 -1.97
N SER A 8 22.14 3.20 -1.46
CA SER A 8 21.08 2.20 -1.41
C SER A 8 19.80 2.68 -0.69
N TYR A 9 19.93 3.43 0.42
CA TYR A 9 18.76 3.96 1.13
C TYR A 9 18.08 5.13 0.41
N LYS A 10 18.86 6.00 -0.24
CA LYS A 10 18.29 7.08 -1.07
C LYS A 10 17.54 6.47 -2.26
N ASP A 11 18.09 5.43 -2.86
CA ASP A 11 17.47 4.71 -3.97
C ASP A 11 16.17 4.00 -3.51
N SER A 12 16.18 3.38 -2.32
CA SER A 12 14.99 2.75 -1.71
C SER A 12 13.88 3.78 -1.42
N LEU A 13 14.22 4.91 -0.80
CA LEU A 13 13.25 5.97 -0.52
C LEU A 13 12.67 6.57 -1.82
N ALA A 14 13.51 6.81 -2.83
CA ALA A 14 13.07 7.31 -4.14
C ALA A 14 12.21 6.28 -4.89
N PHE A 15 12.51 4.99 -4.76
CA PHE A 15 11.70 3.91 -5.31
C PHE A 15 10.32 3.85 -4.65
N SER A 16 10.24 3.81 -3.32
CA SER A 16 8.96 3.79 -2.61
C SER A 16 8.13 5.05 -2.84
N ALA A 17 8.76 6.22 -2.97
CA ALA A 17 8.07 7.46 -3.32
C ALA A 17 7.43 7.41 -4.72
N ARG A 18 8.15 6.88 -5.71
CA ARG A 18 7.59 6.68 -7.07
C ARG A 18 6.42 5.70 -7.06
N GLN A 19 6.57 4.58 -6.35
CA GLN A 19 5.49 3.59 -6.23
C GLN A 19 4.24 4.16 -5.55
N LEU A 20 4.41 5.05 -4.56
CA LEU A 20 3.30 5.75 -3.94
C LEU A 20 2.59 6.69 -4.93
N GLY A 21 3.35 7.50 -5.68
CA GLY A 21 2.78 8.38 -6.70
C GLY A 21 2.03 7.62 -7.79
N GLU A 22 2.61 6.53 -8.32
CA GLU A 22 1.95 5.67 -9.29
C GLU A 22 0.64 5.05 -8.76
N ALA A 23 0.60 4.70 -7.47
CA ALA A 23 -0.59 4.16 -6.83
C ALA A 23 -1.67 5.23 -6.59
N GLU A 24 -1.26 6.46 -6.25
CA GLU A 24 -2.14 7.62 -6.09
C GLU A 24 -2.80 7.99 -7.43
N ASP A 25 -2.02 8.09 -8.51
CA ASP A 25 -2.51 8.36 -9.86
C ASP A 25 -3.53 7.28 -10.30
N ALA A 26 -3.22 6.01 -10.04
CA ALA A 26 -4.12 4.90 -10.37
C ALA A 26 -5.44 4.95 -9.59
N LEU A 27 -5.39 5.32 -8.30
CA LEU A 27 -6.60 5.46 -7.48
C LEU A 27 -7.45 6.64 -7.95
N GLN A 28 -6.83 7.78 -8.26
CA GLN A 28 -7.52 8.94 -8.80
C GLN A 28 -8.17 8.63 -10.16
N ALA A 29 -7.46 7.92 -11.04
CA ALA A 29 -8.00 7.49 -12.32
C ALA A 29 -9.25 6.60 -12.14
N ALA A 30 -9.20 5.61 -11.24
CA ALA A 30 -10.35 4.75 -10.94
C ALA A 30 -11.55 5.55 -10.38
N GLN A 31 -11.30 6.56 -9.54
CA GLN A 31 -12.34 7.44 -9.01
C GLN A 31 -13.01 8.27 -10.12
N VAL A 32 -12.23 8.76 -11.07
CA VAL A 32 -12.72 9.50 -12.24
C VAL A 32 -13.54 8.57 -13.14
N GLU A 33 -13.08 7.34 -13.40
CA GLU A 33 -13.82 6.35 -14.19
C GLU A 33 -15.20 6.05 -13.60
N ILE A 34 -15.30 5.86 -12.27
CA ILE A 34 -16.58 5.66 -11.57
C ILE A 34 -17.48 6.90 -11.72
N THR A 35 -16.94 8.09 -11.51
CA THR A 35 -17.70 9.34 -11.62
C THR A 35 -18.25 9.53 -13.04
N GLN A 36 -17.42 9.29 -14.05
CA GLN A 36 -17.84 9.35 -15.45
C GLN A 36 -18.86 8.26 -15.78
N PHE A 37 -18.73 7.06 -15.22
CA PHE A 37 -19.71 6.00 -15.39
C PHE A 37 -21.08 6.41 -14.84
N ARG A 38 -21.13 6.95 -13.62
CA ARG A 38 -22.35 7.46 -13.00
C ARG A 38 -22.98 8.58 -13.82
N SER A 39 -22.17 9.55 -14.26
CA SER A 39 -22.62 10.67 -15.10
C SER A 39 -23.16 10.20 -16.46
N ARG A 40 -22.44 9.34 -17.19
CA ARG A 40 -22.87 8.79 -18.50
C ARG A 40 -24.19 8.03 -18.41
N ASN A 41 -24.44 7.36 -17.29
CA ASN A 41 -25.68 6.60 -17.06
C ASN A 41 -26.77 7.41 -16.34
N SER A 42 -26.50 8.68 -15.98
CA SER A 42 -27.39 9.53 -15.15
C SER A 42 -27.86 8.83 -13.87
N ASP A 43 -26.97 8.05 -13.26
CA ASP A 43 -27.26 7.19 -12.10
C ASP A 43 -26.18 7.37 -11.05
N VAL A 44 -26.54 8.03 -9.94
CA VAL A 44 -25.61 8.37 -8.86
C VAL A 44 -25.32 7.16 -7.98
N ASP A 45 -26.25 6.20 -7.91
CA ASP A 45 -26.13 4.97 -7.14
C ASP A 45 -26.65 3.76 -7.95
N PRO A 46 -25.81 3.19 -8.84
CA PRO A 46 -26.18 2.03 -9.65
C PRO A 46 -26.61 0.80 -8.84
N GLU A 47 -26.06 0.65 -7.63
CA GLU A 47 -26.38 -0.48 -6.75
C GLU A 47 -27.78 -0.31 -6.13
N GLY A 48 -28.07 0.89 -5.62
CA GLY A 48 -29.39 1.25 -5.12
C GLY A 48 -30.47 1.16 -6.21
N THR A 49 -30.17 1.67 -7.41
CA THR A 49 -31.05 1.57 -8.58
C THR A 49 -31.34 0.11 -8.95
N GLY A 50 -30.33 -0.76 -8.94
CA GLY A 50 -30.49 -2.21 -9.16
C GLY A 50 -31.40 -2.88 -8.13
N ARG A 51 -31.19 -2.58 -6.84
CA ARG A 51 -32.02 -3.09 -5.75
C ARG A 51 -33.47 -2.61 -5.87
N ALA A 52 -33.68 -1.32 -6.15
CA ALA A 52 -35.01 -0.73 -6.30
C ALA A 52 -35.78 -1.34 -7.49
N GLN A 53 -35.14 -1.52 -8.64
CA GLN A 53 -35.77 -2.13 -9.81
C GLN A 53 -36.17 -3.60 -9.53
N THR A 54 -35.30 -4.36 -8.87
CA THR A 54 -35.58 -5.76 -8.49
C THR A 54 -36.76 -5.85 -7.51
N ALA A 55 -36.83 -4.94 -6.54
CA ALA A 55 -37.94 -4.86 -5.60
C ALA A 55 -39.27 -4.53 -6.30
N LEU A 56 -39.25 -3.56 -7.22
CA LEU A 56 -40.43 -3.19 -8.01
C LEU A 56 -40.95 -4.35 -8.85
N VAL A 57 -40.07 -5.05 -9.57
CA VAL A 57 -40.45 -6.23 -10.38
C VAL A 57 -41.05 -7.32 -9.49
N SER A 58 -40.45 -7.58 -8.32
CA SER A 58 -40.96 -8.54 -7.34
C SER A 58 -42.36 -8.17 -6.84
N GLN A 59 -42.58 -6.90 -6.50
CA GLN A 59 -43.89 -6.41 -6.04
C GLN A 59 -44.97 -6.50 -7.13
N LEU A 60 -44.65 -6.10 -8.37
CA LEU A 60 -45.58 -6.23 -9.50
C LEU A 60 -45.91 -7.68 -9.80
N THR A 61 -44.92 -8.58 -9.74
CA THR A 61 -45.10 -10.02 -9.97
C THR A 61 -46.00 -10.64 -8.91
N ALA A 62 -45.82 -10.26 -7.64
CA ALA A 62 -46.71 -10.69 -6.55
C ALA A 62 -48.15 -10.19 -6.79
N GLY A 63 -48.33 -8.92 -7.15
CA GLY A 63 -49.64 -8.35 -7.47
C GLY A 63 -50.33 -9.03 -8.66
N LEU A 64 -49.56 -9.36 -9.70
CA LEU A 64 -50.05 -10.13 -10.86
C LEU A 64 -50.47 -11.54 -10.45
N ALA A 65 -49.69 -12.24 -9.62
CA ALA A 65 -50.03 -13.56 -9.13
C ALA A 65 -51.36 -13.55 -8.34
N THR A 66 -51.54 -12.58 -7.44
CA THR A 66 -52.80 -12.39 -6.72
C THR A 66 -53.97 -12.11 -7.66
N ALA A 67 -53.80 -11.22 -8.65
CA ALA A 67 -54.85 -10.88 -9.60
C ALA A 67 -55.24 -12.08 -10.49
N ARG A 68 -54.26 -12.87 -10.94
CA ARG A 68 -54.50 -14.10 -11.71
C ARG A 68 -55.25 -15.14 -10.88
N ALA A 69 -54.88 -15.33 -9.62
CA ALA A 69 -55.57 -16.25 -8.72
C ALA A 69 -57.05 -15.85 -8.52
N GLN A 70 -57.32 -14.56 -8.32
CA GLN A 70 -58.68 -14.02 -8.20
C GLN A 70 -59.49 -14.20 -9.50
N LEU A 71 -58.91 -13.91 -10.67
CA LEU A 71 -59.57 -14.12 -11.96
C LEU A 71 -59.93 -15.60 -12.17
N ASN A 72 -59.03 -16.52 -11.83
CA ASN A 72 -59.26 -17.96 -11.94
C ASN A 72 -60.38 -18.43 -10.99
N ALA A 73 -60.43 -17.91 -9.77
CA ALA A 73 -61.52 -18.20 -8.84
C ALA A 73 -62.87 -17.71 -9.38
N MET A 74 -62.91 -16.51 -9.97
CA MET A 74 -64.13 -15.96 -10.59
C MET A 74 -64.60 -16.79 -11.80
N ALA A 75 -63.68 -17.37 -12.58
CA ALA A 75 -64.03 -18.17 -13.76
C ALA A 75 -64.91 -19.39 -13.45
N GLY A 76 -64.82 -19.93 -12.22
CA GLY A 76 -65.65 -21.05 -11.76
C GLY A 76 -67.03 -20.65 -11.22
N ILE A 77 -67.29 -19.36 -11.03
CA ILE A 77 -68.48 -18.85 -10.32
C ILE A 77 -69.29 -17.89 -11.19
N VAL A 78 -68.62 -17.09 -12.03
CA VAL A 78 -69.22 -15.98 -12.80
C VAL A 78 -68.97 -16.18 -14.29
N SER A 79 -69.96 -15.84 -15.12
CA SER A 79 -69.82 -15.85 -16.58
C SER A 79 -68.66 -14.95 -17.03
N GLN A 80 -67.91 -15.43 -18.04
CA GLN A 80 -66.82 -14.68 -18.66
C GLN A 80 -67.28 -13.40 -19.38
N SER A 81 -68.57 -13.32 -19.75
CA SER A 81 -69.18 -12.12 -20.33
C SER A 81 -69.63 -11.09 -19.29
N SER A 82 -69.53 -11.40 -17.99
CA SER A 82 -69.94 -10.46 -16.95
C SER A 82 -69.00 -9.24 -16.90
N PRO A 83 -69.53 -8.03 -16.62
CA PRO A 83 -68.70 -6.83 -16.49
C PRO A 83 -67.58 -6.97 -15.45
N GLN A 84 -67.83 -7.70 -14.36
CA GLN A 84 -66.84 -7.93 -13.31
C GLN A 84 -65.67 -8.81 -13.78
N TYR A 85 -65.95 -9.90 -14.51
CA TYR A 85 -64.91 -10.76 -15.07
C TYR A 85 -64.05 -10.00 -16.09
N VAL A 86 -64.68 -9.25 -16.99
CA VAL A 86 -63.98 -8.46 -18.01
C VAL A 86 -63.08 -7.40 -17.38
N ALA A 87 -63.55 -6.69 -16.36
CA ALA A 87 -62.76 -5.71 -15.62
C ALA A 87 -61.54 -6.37 -14.94
N MET A 88 -61.73 -7.55 -14.33
CA MET A 88 -60.64 -8.27 -13.67
C MET A 88 -59.61 -8.80 -14.67
N ALA A 89 -60.05 -9.32 -15.81
CA ALA A 89 -59.18 -9.75 -16.90
C ALA A 89 -58.37 -8.57 -17.49
N ALA A 90 -58.99 -7.39 -17.61
CA ALA A 90 -58.28 -6.17 -18.02
C ALA A 90 -57.19 -5.78 -17.01
N ARG A 91 -57.47 -5.88 -15.70
CA ARG A 91 -56.47 -5.64 -14.64
C ARG A 91 -55.29 -6.60 -14.72
N VAL A 92 -55.54 -7.90 -14.93
CA VAL A 92 -54.48 -8.90 -15.11
C VAL A 92 -53.62 -8.55 -16.32
N ARG A 93 -54.21 -8.22 -17.47
CA ARG A 93 -53.47 -7.83 -18.67
C ARG A 93 -52.61 -6.58 -18.45
N ALA A 94 -53.13 -5.59 -17.73
CA ALA A 94 -52.39 -4.37 -17.41
C ALA A 94 -51.17 -4.65 -16.50
N LEU A 95 -51.35 -5.46 -15.45
CA LEU A 95 -50.25 -5.87 -14.56
C LEU A 95 -49.22 -6.72 -15.29
N ASP A 96 -49.66 -7.62 -16.17
CA ASP A 96 -48.78 -8.45 -16.98
C ASP A 96 -47.88 -7.62 -17.91
N ALA A 97 -48.47 -6.65 -18.61
CA ALA A 97 -47.73 -5.72 -19.44
C ALA A 97 -46.73 -4.87 -18.63
N GLN A 98 -47.10 -4.44 -17.43
CA GLN A 98 -46.19 -3.71 -16.54
C GLN A 98 -45.02 -4.59 -16.06
N VAL A 99 -45.29 -5.82 -15.65
CA VAL A 99 -44.23 -6.78 -15.26
C VAL A 99 -43.27 -7.00 -16.42
N ALA A 100 -43.77 -7.27 -17.63
CA ALA A 100 -42.94 -7.48 -18.81
C ALA A 100 -42.06 -6.25 -19.12
N GLN A 101 -42.63 -5.05 -19.05
CA GLN A 101 -41.90 -3.81 -19.26
C GLN A 101 -40.78 -3.60 -18.22
N GLN A 102 -41.08 -3.79 -16.92
CA GLN A 102 -40.10 -3.57 -15.86
C GLN A 102 -39.05 -4.66 -15.78
N ALA A 103 -39.42 -5.92 -16.05
CA ALA A 103 -38.47 -7.03 -16.16
C ALA A 103 -37.53 -6.81 -17.36
N GLY A 104 -38.05 -6.33 -18.49
CA GLY A 104 -37.22 -5.95 -19.64
C GLY A 104 -36.22 -4.84 -19.34
N ARG A 105 -36.56 -3.87 -18.48
CA ARG A 105 -35.59 -2.85 -18.02
C ARG A 105 -34.52 -3.42 -17.08
N LEU A 106 -34.88 -4.44 -16.30
CA LEU A 106 -33.96 -5.11 -15.38
C LEU A 106 -32.90 -5.94 -16.13
N SER A 107 -33.33 -6.80 -17.07
CA SER A 107 -32.47 -7.81 -17.71
C SER A 107 -32.39 -7.74 -19.24
N GLY A 108 -33.00 -6.75 -19.88
CA GLY A 108 -33.02 -6.63 -21.34
C GLY A 108 -31.63 -6.47 -21.99
N GLN A 109 -31.58 -6.72 -23.30
CA GLN A 109 -30.35 -6.49 -24.08
C GLN A 109 -30.06 -4.99 -24.20
N GLY A 110 -28.80 -4.60 -24.02
CA GLY A 110 -28.34 -3.20 -24.10
C GLY A 110 -28.13 -2.54 -22.74
N SER A 111 -28.62 -1.31 -22.56
CA SER A 111 -28.43 -0.50 -21.34
C SER A 111 -29.40 -0.90 -20.21
N SER A 112 -29.51 -2.19 -19.93
CA SER A 112 -30.30 -2.69 -18.80
C SER A 112 -29.64 -2.39 -17.47
N VAL A 113 -30.44 -2.39 -16.40
CA VAL A 113 -29.96 -2.16 -15.04
C VAL A 113 -28.91 -3.20 -14.64
N ALA A 114 -29.09 -4.47 -15.03
CA ALA A 114 -28.11 -5.53 -14.79
C ALA A 114 -26.76 -5.26 -15.48
N ASN A 115 -26.75 -4.84 -16.75
CA ASN A 115 -25.51 -4.56 -17.47
C ASN A 115 -24.78 -3.34 -16.88
N ARG A 116 -25.52 -2.30 -16.47
CA ARG A 116 -24.94 -1.14 -15.79
C ARG A 116 -24.35 -1.53 -14.44
N LEU A 117 -25.05 -2.37 -13.67
CA LEU A 117 -24.58 -2.84 -12.37
C LEU A 117 -23.28 -3.64 -12.52
N GLY A 118 -23.20 -4.57 -13.48
CA GLY A 118 -21.97 -5.33 -13.73
C GLY A 118 -20.79 -4.45 -14.19
N GLY A 119 -21.07 -3.44 -15.02
CA GLY A 119 -20.06 -2.43 -15.40
C GLY A 119 -19.56 -1.62 -14.21
N TYR A 120 -20.48 -1.20 -13.32
CA TYR A 120 -20.15 -0.49 -12.10
C TYR A 120 -19.34 -1.34 -11.11
N GLU A 121 -19.72 -2.61 -10.90
CA GLU A 121 -19.00 -3.55 -10.03
C GLU A 121 -17.55 -3.74 -10.49
N THR A 122 -17.32 -3.85 -11.80
CA THR A 122 -15.98 -3.94 -12.36
C THR A 122 -15.13 -2.72 -12.00
N LEU A 123 -15.68 -1.51 -12.12
CA LEU A 123 -14.99 -0.27 -11.77
C LEU A 123 -14.75 -0.16 -10.25
N ARG A 124 -15.72 -0.59 -9.44
CA ARG A 124 -15.60 -0.63 -7.98
C ARG A 124 -14.48 -1.55 -7.53
N VAL A 125 -14.37 -2.76 -8.11
CA VAL A 125 -13.27 -3.70 -7.82
C VAL A 125 -11.92 -3.10 -8.21
N ARG A 126 -11.84 -2.40 -9.35
CA ARG A 126 -10.61 -1.68 -9.76
C ARG A 126 -10.22 -0.59 -8.76
N GLN A 127 -11.18 0.20 -8.30
CA GLN A 127 -10.96 1.23 -7.28
C GLN A 127 -10.48 0.60 -5.96
N GLU A 128 -11.10 -0.49 -5.51
CA GLU A 128 -10.68 -1.20 -4.28
C GLU A 128 -9.25 -1.74 -4.41
N PHE A 129 -8.90 -2.31 -5.56
CA PHE A 129 -7.55 -2.77 -5.82
C PHE A 129 -6.54 -1.63 -5.85
N ALA A 130 -6.87 -0.49 -6.48
CA ALA A 130 -6.03 0.70 -6.48
C ALA A 130 -5.84 1.27 -5.06
N ALA A 131 -6.89 1.29 -4.25
CA ALA A 131 -6.83 1.72 -2.85
C ALA A 131 -5.90 0.81 -2.02
N LYS A 132 -6.03 -0.51 -2.15
CA LYS A 132 -5.12 -1.47 -1.48
C LYS A 132 -3.67 -1.27 -1.91
N ARG A 133 -3.42 -1.05 -3.20
CA ARG A 133 -2.08 -0.75 -3.71
C ARG A 133 -1.52 0.54 -3.12
N TYR A 134 -2.34 1.59 -3.04
CA TYR A 134 -1.97 2.86 -2.42
C TYR A 134 -1.60 2.66 -0.94
N GLU A 135 -2.40 1.91 -0.17
CA GLU A 135 -2.10 1.61 1.23
C GLU A 135 -0.77 0.88 1.40
N ILE A 136 -0.52 -0.15 0.57
CA ILE A 136 0.74 -0.91 0.59
C ILE A 136 1.92 0.01 0.24
N ALA A 137 1.80 0.83 -0.80
CA ALA A 137 2.86 1.74 -1.23
C ALA A 137 3.12 2.83 -0.19
N ALA A 138 2.08 3.36 0.45
CA ALA A 138 2.18 4.35 1.52
C ALA A 138 2.89 3.76 2.75
N ALA A 139 2.56 2.53 3.13
CA ALA A 139 3.23 1.82 4.21
C ALA A 139 4.71 1.56 3.88
N ALA A 140 5.03 1.13 2.66
CA ALA A 140 6.40 0.92 2.21
C ALA A 140 7.22 2.22 2.22
N TYR A 141 6.65 3.32 1.73
CA TYR A 141 7.28 4.64 1.77
C TYR A 141 7.54 5.11 3.20
N GLN A 142 6.56 4.94 4.09
CA GLN A 142 6.72 5.31 5.50
C GLN A 142 7.81 4.47 6.17
N SER A 143 7.89 3.17 5.88
CA SER A 143 8.96 2.30 6.36
C SER A 143 10.34 2.76 5.88
N ALA A 144 10.50 3.00 4.56
CA ALA A 144 11.75 3.48 3.98
C ALA A 144 12.19 4.84 4.57
N ARG A 145 11.23 5.72 4.85
CA ARG A 145 11.47 7.01 5.50
C ARG A 145 11.95 6.85 6.95
N GLU A 146 11.35 5.93 7.71
CA GLU A 146 11.76 5.65 9.09
C GLU A 146 13.15 5.01 9.17
N ASP A 147 13.49 4.11 8.25
CA ASP A 147 14.84 3.52 8.19
C ASP A 147 15.91 4.55 7.84
N ALA A 148 15.61 5.44 6.88
CA ALA A 148 16.48 6.57 6.56
C ALA A 148 16.69 7.52 7.76
N ARG A 149 15.63 7.76 8.57
CA ARG A 149 15.70 8.58 9.80
C ARG A 149 16.54 7.93 10.89
N LYS A 150 16.29 6.65 11.21
CA LYS A 150 17.01 5.91 12.27
C LYS A 150 18.52 5.97 12.05
N LYS A 151 19.01 5.73 10.83
CA LYS A 151 20.45 5.72 10.55
C LYS A 151 21.11 7.11 10.61
N ARG A 152 20.36 8.19 10.35
CA ARG A 152 20.85 9.56 10.58
C ARG A 152 21.09 9.82 12.08
N LEU A 153 20.23 9.31 12.96
CA LEU A 153 20.44 9.34 14.41
C LEU A 153 21.63 8.46 14.86
N TYR A 154 21.81 7.28 14.27
CA TYR A 154 22.96 6.42 14.57
C TYR A 154 24.29 7.00 14.07
N LEU A 155 24.32 7.69 12.92
CA LEU A 155 25.53 8.40 12.45
C LEU A 155 25.93 9.56 13.36
N VAL A 156 24.99 10.20 14.05
CA VAL A 156 25.30 11.24 15.05
C VAL A 156 25.80 10.62 16.36
N ARG A 157 25.29 9.43 16.74
CA ARG A 157 25.63 8.78 18.01
C ARG A 157 26.87 7.85 17.94
N VAL A 158 27.26 7.35 16.77
CA VAL A 158 28.38 6.39 16.57
C VAL A 158 29.61 7.06 15.93
N VAL A 159 29.75 8.38 16.04
CA VAL A 159 31.03 9.06 15.76
C VAL A 159 31.53 9.72 17.03
N ASN A 160 31.80 8.90 18.06
CA ASN A 160 33.05 9.12 18.77
C ASN A 160 34.11 8.44 17.90
N PRO A 161 34.96 9.20 17.20
CA PRO A 161 36.17 8.59 16.68
C PRO A 161 36.93 8.13 17.92
N ASN A 162 36.84 6.85 18.28
CA ASN A 162 37.94 6.28 19.02
C ASN A 162 39.07 6.30 18.01
N MET A 163 39.85 7.39 18.05
CA MET A 163 41.14 7.47 17.42
C MET A 163 41.80 6.12 17.74
N ALA A 164 42.05 5.30 16.72
CA ALA A 164 43.13 4.36 16.84
C ALA A 164 44.32 5.24 17.21
N MET A 165 44.75 5.19 18.48
CA MET A 165 45.90 5.95 18.93
C MET A 165 47.03 5.59 17.99
N LYS A 166 47.31 6.49 17.04
CA LYS A 166 48.63 6.58 16.47
C LYS A 166 49.55 6.69 17.68
N SER A 167 50.48 5.74 17.77
CA SER A 167 51.59 5.77 18.72
C SER A 167 52.24 7.16 18.64
N LEU A 168 51.91 8.01 19.60
CA LEU A 168 52.28 9.41 19.61
C LEU A 168 53.42 9.61 20.60
N TYR A 169 54.54 8.93 20.37
CA TYR A 169 55.81 9.35 20.95
C TYR A 169 56.96 8.85 20.06
N PRO A 170 57.71 9.73 19.38
CA PRO A 170 58.95 9.35 18.72
C PRO A 170 60.03 9.24 19.80
N GLU A 171 59.96 8.21 20.63
CA GLU A 171 60.95 7.89 21.67
C GLU A 171 62.32 7.45 21.08
N ARG A 172 62.52 7.55 19.76
CA ARG A 172 63.78 7.18 19.10
C ARG A 172 64.96 7.98 19.67
N LEU A 173 64.79 9.29 19.87
CA LEU A 173 65.83 10.14 20.46
C LEU A 173 66.10 9.82 21.92
N ARG A 174 65.05 9.56 22.72
CA ARG A 174 65.22 9.15 24.12
C ARG A 174 65.95 7.83 24.21
N ILE A 175 65.53 6.81 23.47
CA ILE A 175 66.19 5.48 23.46
C ILE A 175 67.66 5.61 23.03
N VAL A 176 67.96 6.39 21.99
CA VAL A 176 69.36 6.61 21.55
C VAL A 176 70.18 7.28 22.64
N VAL A 177 69.64 8.31 23.30
CA VAL A 177 70.32 9.01 24.41
C VAL A 177 70.53 8.07 25.60
N THR A 178 69.50 7.32 26.02
CA THR A 178 69.62 6.39 27.15
C THR A 178 70.66 5.30 26.86
N VAL A 179 70.61 4.68 25.67
CA VAL A 179 71.59 3.65 25.26
C VAL A 179 73.01 4.23 25.19
N PHE A 180 73.18 5.43 24.64
CA PHE A 180 74.47 6.11 24.57
C PHE A 180 75.09 6.34 25.95
N PHE A 181 74.31 6.90 26.90
CA PHE A 181 74.80 7.11 28.27
C PHE A 181 75.07 5.79 29.00
N THR A 182 74.27 4.75 28.75
CA THR A 182 74.48 3.43 29.37
C THR A 182 75.78 2.78 28.89
N LEU A 183 76.05 2.84 27.58
CA LEU A 183 77.32 2.36 27.02
C LEU A 183 78.53 3.17 27.52
N LEU A 184 78.38 4.49 27.63
CA LEU A 184 79.46 5.36 28.10
C LEU A 184 79.80 5.07 29.58
N ALA A 185 78.79 4.84 30.42
CA ALA A 185 78.99 4.43 31.81
C ALA A 185 79.68 3.06 31.89
N ALA A 186 79.24 2.08 31.09
CA ALA A 186 79.88 0.77 31.04
C ALA A 186 81.34 0.85 30.58
N TYR A 187 81.65 1.70 29.59
CA TYR A 187 83.01 1.95 29.13
C TYR A 187 83.87 2.60 30.22
N ALA A 188 83.35 3.61 30.93
CA ALA A 188 84.07 4.27 32.01
C ALA A 188 84.40 3.30 33.16
N ILE A 189 83.46 2.43 33.53
CA ILE A 189 83.68 1.38 34.54
C ILE A 189 84.74 0.39 34.05
N GLY A 190 84.64 -0.10 32.82
CA GLY A 190 85.64 -1.00 32.24
C GLY A 190 87.03 -0.37 32.17
N TRP A 191 87.11 0.91 31.80
CA TRP A 191 88.35 1.67 31.77
C TRP A 191 88.94 1.86 33.18
N LEU A 192 88.12 2.15 34.19
CA LEU A 192 88.56 2.26 35.59
C LEU A 192 89.10 0.94 36.12
N ILE A 193 88.47 -0.18 35.79
CA ILE A 193 88.95 -1.51 36.17
C ILE A 193 90.30 -1.81 35.47
N LEU A 194 90.42 -1.52 34.17
CA LEU A 194 91.68 -1.69 33.43
C LEU A 194 92.79 -0.78 33.95
N ALA A 195 92.48 0.49 34.25
CA ALA A 195 93.42 1.44 34.83
C ALA A 195 93.85 1.01 36.24
N GLY A 196 92.91 0.59 37.08
CA GLY A 196 93.20 0.07 38.42
C GLY A 196 94.05 -1.20 38.40
N VAL A 197 93.80 -2.13 37.46
CA VAL A 197 94.66 -3.31 37.25
C VAL A 197 96.03 -2.92 36.72
N LYS A 198 96.13 -1.90 35.86
CA LYS A 198 97.41 -1.40 35.35
C LYS A 198 98.25 -0.71 36.44
N GLU A 199 97.60 -0.10 37.42
CA GLU A 199 98.25 0.57 38.55
C GLU A 199 98.69 -0.42 39.64
N HIS A 200 98.01 -1.57 39.78
CA HIS A 200 98.41 -2.67 40.68
C HIS A 200 99.37 -3.70 40.03
N ALA A 201 99.75 -3.51 38.75
CA ALA A 201 100.75 -4.32 38.05
C ALA A 201 102.12 -3.62 37.92
N VAL A 202 102.25 -2.42 38.50
CA VAL A 202 103.51 -1.68 38.64
C VAL A 202 103.68 -1.27 40.11
N GLU A 203 103.67 -2.27 40.99
CA GLU A 203 104.34 -2.23 42.30
C GLU A 203 104.90 -3.63 42.61
#